data_AF-A0A7X9FNE8-F1
#
_entry.id   AF-A0A7X9FNE8-F1
#
_cell.length_a   1.000
_cell.length_b   1.000
_cell.length_c   1.000
_cell.angle_alpha   90.00
_cell.angle_beta   90.00
_cell.angle_gamma   90.00
#
_symmetry.space_group_name_H-M   'P 1'
#
loop_
_entity.id
_entity.type
_entity.pdbx_description
1 polymer ?
#
loop_
_entity_poly.entity_id
_entity_poly.type
_entity_poly.pdbx_seq_one_letter_code
_entity_poly.pdbx_strand_id
1 'polypeptide(L)'
;MVSLADQLLAFLPTVAGGPLSLSRLFGFAFRPLVWLIGVPWAESETAGMLMGTKTALNELLAYPEMSKLPPGALCECSRLILTYAMYGFANFGSLGILVGGMGTMAPERRNEIVALGMRSIVSGTLATLMIGAVAGIFL
;
A
#
# COMPACT_ATOMS: atom_id res chain seq x y z
N MET A 1 0.75 -15.86 6.58
CA MET A 1 0.97 -15.89 5.12
C MET A 1 1.99 -14.85 4.68
N VAL A 2 1.79 -13.55 4.94
CA VAL A 2 2.81 -12.53 4.62
C VAL A 2 4.14 -12.76 5.34
N SER A 3 4.09 -13.14 6.63
CA SER A 3 5.30 -13.52 7.39
C SER A 3 6.08 -14.70 6.79
N LEU A 4 5.39 -15.68 6.21
CA LEU A 4 6.03 -16.82 5.53
C LEU A 4 6.67 -16.37 4.21
N ALA A 5 6.00 -15.49 3.45
CA ALA A 5 6.56 -14.90 2.25
C ALA A 5 7.80 -14.05 2.58
N ASP A 6 7.75 -13.27 3.67
CA ASP A 6 8.90 -12.47 4.12
C ASP A 6 10.06 -13.35 4.58
N GLN A 7 9.80 -14.48 5.25
CA GLN A 7 10.83 -15.47 5.60
C GLN A 7 11.48 -16.09 4.37
N LEU A 8 10.69 -16.38 3.32
CA LEU A 8 11.22 -16.87 2.05
C LEU A 8 12.06 -15.81 1.33
N LEU A 9 11.59 -14.56 1.33
CA LEU A 9 12.30 -13.43 0.73
C LEU A 9 13.59 -13.08 1.48
N ALA A 10 13.68 -13.38 2.77
CA ALA A 10 14.88 -13.18 3.57
C ALA A 10 16.05 -14.09 3.17
N PHE A 11 15.82 -15.17 2.41
CA PHE A 11 16.90 -15.99 1.82
C PHE A 11 17.56 -15.34 0.60
N LEU A 12 16.93 -14.34 -0.01
CA LEU A 12 17.52 -13.58 -1.11
C LEU A 12 18.56 -12.57 -0.59
N PRO A 13 19.52 -12.13 -1.44
CA PRO A 13 20.49 -11.12 -1.05
C PRO A 13 19.82 -9.85 -0.54
N THR A 14 20.45 -9.23 0.46
CA THR A 14 19.96 -7.97 1.02
C THR A 14 20.00 -6.87 -0.03
N VAL A 15 18.93 -6.09 -0.09
CA VAL A 15 18.79 -4.95 -1.01
C VAL A 15 18.66 -3.69 -0.17
N ALA A 16 19.40 -2.65 -0.54
CA ALA A 16 19.41 -1.36 0.17
C ALA A 16 19.56 -1.54 1.70
N GLY A 17 20.57 -2.31 2.13
CA GLY A 17 20.96 -2.43 3.54
C GLY A 17 20.08 -3.31 4.43
N GLY A 18 19.13 -4.09 3.88
CA GLY A 18 18.29 -4.98 4.71
C GLY A 18 17.69 -6.17 3.96
N PRO A 19 17.05 -7.12 4.68
CA PRO A 19 16.36 -8.25 4.08
C PRO A 19 15.14 -7.80 3.27
N LEU A 20 14.81 -8.54 2.21
CA LEU A 20 13.60 -8.27 1.42
C LEU A 20 12.35 -8.72 2.18
N SER A 21 11.30 -7.92 2.07
CA SER A 21 9.94 -8.26 2.52
C SER A 21 8.94 -7.80 1.46
N LEU A 22 7.71 -8.31 1.52
CA LEU A 22 6.64 -7.87 0.62
C LEU A 22 6.40 -6.37 0.75
N SER A 23 6.36 -5.84 1.99
CA SER A 23 6.21 -4.40 2.23
C SER A 23 7.35 -3.58 1.58
N ARG A 24 8.60 -4.06 1.61
CA ARG A 24 9.73 -3.39 0.94
C ARG A 24 9.64 -3.45 -0.58
N LEU A 25 9.24 -4.60 -1.13
CA LEU A 25 9.06 -4.75 -2.57
C LEU A 25 8.02 -3.76 -3.10
N PHE A 26 6.85 -3.72 -2.45
CA PHE A 26 5.84 -2.72 -2.78
C PHE A 26 6.31 -1.31 -2.46
N GLY A 27 7.07 -1.10 -1.39
CA GLY A 27 7.61 0.20 -1.04
C GLY A 27 8.49 0.81 -2.14
N PHE A 28 9.36 0.01 -2.73
CA PHE A 28 10.15 0.41 -3.90
C PHE A 28 9.28 0.71 -5.12
N ALA A 29 8.23 -0.08 -5.35
CA ALA A 29 7.29 0.16 -6.45
C ALA A 29 6.43 1.42 -6.24
N PHE A 30 6.06 1.74 -5.00
CA PHE A 30 5.27 2.91 -4.65
C PHE A 30 6.08 4.19 -4.56
N ARG A 31 7.39 4.14 -4.35
CA ARG A 31 8.26 5.32 -4.30
C ARG A 31 8.04 6.30 -5.48
N PRO A 32 8.09 5.88 -6.76
CA PRO A 32 7.79 6.78 -7.87
C PRO A 32 6.33 7.24 -7.88
N LEU A 33 5.38 6.42 -7.44
CA LEU A 33 3.96 6.76 -7.42
C LEU A 33 3.64 7.82 -6.36
N VAL A 34 4.20 7.72 -5.16
CA VAL A 34 3.99 8.72 -4.10
C VAL A 34 4.63 10.07 -4.48
N TRP A 35 5.76 10.02 -5.20
CA TRP A 35 6.38 11.22 -5.77
C TRP A 35 5.48 11.89 -6.81
N LEU A 36 4.85 11.11 -7.70
CA LEU A 36 3.92 11.63 -8.72
C LEU A 36 2.68 12.32 -8.13
N ILE A 37 2.26 11.96 -6.90
CA ILE A 37 1.11 12.57 -6.23
C ILE A 37 1.49 13.74 -5.29
N GLY A 38 2.74 14.21 -5.33
CA GLY A 38 3.17 15.42 -4.65
C GLY A 38 4.10 15.24 -3.44
N VAL A 39 4.50 14.01 -3.10
CA VAL A 39 5.47 13.79 -2.00
C VAL A 39 6.89 14.17 -2.48
N PRO A 40 7.66 15.00 -1.74
CA PRO A 40 9.04 15.32 -2.10
C PRO A 40 9.91 14.07 -2.23
N TRP A 41 10.85 14.07 -3.18
CA TRP A 41 11.69 12.89 -3.44
C TRP A 41 12.46 12.42 -2.19
N ALA A 42 12.91 13.35 -1.35
CA ALA A 42 13.60 13.05 -0.10
C ALA A 42 12.73 12.25 0.90
N GLU A 43 11.41 12.40 0.83
CA GLU A 43 10.42 11.74 1.69
C GLU A 43 9.77 10.52 1.00
N SER A 44 9.94 10.40 -0.33
CA SER A 44 9.29 9.38 -1.16
C SER A 44 9.61 7.93 -0.76
N GLU A 45 10.78 7.70 -0.16
CA GLU A 45 11.16 6.38 0.34
C GLU A 45 10.32 5.98 1.55
N THR A 46 10.25 6.86 2.57
CA THR A 46 9.39 6.67 3.75
C THR A 46 7.92 6.53 3.36
N ALA A 47 7.45 7.43 2.48
CA ALA A 47 6.10 7.43 1.96
C ALA A 47 5.76 6.15 1.16
N GLY A 48 6.68 5.72 0.29
CA GLY A 48 6.54 4.50 -0.49
C GLY A 48 6.45 3.28 0.43
N MET A 49 7.32 3.20 1.44
CA MET A 49 7.30 2.12 2.44
C MET A 49 5.96 2.02 3.17
N LEU A 50 5.35 3.13 3.57
CA LEU A 50 4.02 3.13 4.19
C LEU A 50 2.94 2.59 3.25
N MET A 51 2.94 3.02 1.97
CA MET A 51 2.05 2.47 0.95
C MET A 51 2.30 0.97 0.72
N GLY A 52 3.57 0.55 0.79
CA GLY A 52 3.98 -0.84 0.70
C GLY A 52 3.42 -1.69 1.84
N THR A 53 3.57 -1.25 3.09
CA THR A 53 2.94 -1.87 4.26
C THR A 53 1.43 -1.95 4.09
N LYS A 54 0.80 -0.85 3.65
CA LYS A 54 -0.65 -0.79 3.44
C LYS A 54 -1.12 -1.83 2.43
N THR A 55 -0.44 -1.99 1.29
CA THR A 55 -0.85 -2.93 0.24
C THR A 55 -0.51 -4.39 0.60
N ALA A 56 0.65 -4.64 1.20
CA ALA A 56 1.09 -5.98 1.58
C ALA A 56 0.31 -6.53 2.78
N LEU A 57 0.11 -5.70 3.80
CA LEU A 57 -0.53 -6.06 5.06
C LEU A 57 -1.93 -5.46 5.16
N ASN A 58 -2.03 -4.18 5.52
CA ASN A 58 -3.25 -3.37 5.55
C ASN A 58 -2.94 -1.96 6.10
N GLU A 59 -3.91 -1.07 5.94
CA GLU A 59 -3.92 0.29 6.47
C GLU A 59 -3.91 0.36 8.01
N LEU A 60 -4.50 -0.62 8.72
CA LEU A 60 -4.49 -0.67 10.19
C LEU A 60 -3.09 -0.89 10.79
N LEU A 61 -2.13 -1.39 10.00
CA LEU A 61 -0.72 -1.48 10.34
C LEU A 61 0.07 -0.26 9.84
N ALA A 62 -0.26 0.24 8.64
CA ALA A 62 0.43 1.39 8.04
C ALA A 62 0.19 2.71 8.81
N TYR A 63 -1.02 2.97 9.31
CA TYR A 63 -1.31 4.19 10.08
C TYR A 63 -0.48 4.27 11.38
N PRO A 64 -0.41 3.21 12.21
CA PRO A 64 0.50 3.17 13.35
C PRO A 64 1.98 3.30 12.99
N GLU A 65 2.42 2.80 11.83
CA GLU A 65 3.81 3.03 11.37
C GLU A 65 4.05 4.51 11.07
N MET A 66 3.11 5.17 10.39
CA MET A 66 3.19 6.61 10.10
C MET A 66 3.18 7.48 11.36
N SER A 67 2.44 7.08 12.40
CA SER A 67 2.37 7.82 13.67
C SER A 67 3.64 7.69 14.52
N LYS A 68 4.40 6.61 14.33
CA LYS A 68 5.68 6.35 15.03
C LYS A 68 6.90 6.96 14.33
N LEU A 69 6.72 7.56 13.15
CA LEU A 69 7.82 8.21 12.43
C LEU A 69 8.43 9.34 13.27
N PRO A 70 9.76 9.52 13.23
CA PRO A 70 10.40 10.60 13.96
C PRO A 70 9.95 11.97 13.44
N PRO A 71 10.02 13.02 14.27
CA PRO A 71 9.78 14.39 13.83
C PRO A 71 10.64 14.73 12.62
N GLY A 72 10.05 15.37 11.61
CA GLY A 72 10.75 15.75 10.36
C GLY A 72 10.91 14.63 9.33
N ALA A 73 10.43 13.39 9.59
CA ALA A 73 10.46 12.32 8.59
C ALA A 73 9.53 12.56 7.39
N LEU A 74 8.45 13.31 7.62
CA LEU A 74 7.47 13.74 6.63
C LEU A 74 7.08 15.18 6.97
N CYS A 75 7.09 16.06 5.99
CA CYS A 75 6.48 17.38 6.13
C CYS A 75 4.95 17.26 6.32
N GLU A 76 4.31 18.34 6.76
CA GLU A 76 2.86 18.36 7.01
C GLU A 76 2.05 18.03 5.74
N CYS A 77 2.46 18.59 4.59
CA CYS A 77 1.84 18.32 3.30
C CYS A 77 1.92 16.84 2.91
N SER A 78 3.12 16.22 2.98
CA SER A 78 3.27 14.78 2.71
C SER A 78 2.46 13.90 3.66
N ARG A 79 2.38 14.27 4.94
CA ARG A 79 1.59 13.53 5.92
C ARG A 79 0.09 13.58 5.59
N LEU A 80 -0.41 14.72 5.13
CA LEU A 80 -1.79 14.87 4.67
C LEU A 80 -2.04 14.09 3.37
N ILE A 81 -1.18 14.22 2.36
CA ILE A 81 -1.26 13.44 1.11
C ILE A 81 -1.34 11.94 1.42
N LEU A 82 -0.46 11.44 2.29
CA LEU A 82 -0.41 10.03 2.68
C LEU A 82 -1.63 9.59 3.48
N THR A 83 -2.17 10.46 4.34
CA THR A 83 -3.41 10.17 5.08
C THR A 83 -4.56 9.87 4.10
N TYR A 84 -4.69 10.65 3.02
CA TYR A 84 -5.69 10.39 1.99
C TYR A 84 -5.32 9.21 1.09
N ALA A 85 -4.04 9.08 0.71
CA ALA A 85 -3.57 8.00 -0.16
C ALA A 85 -3.70 6.61 0.47
N MET A 86 -3.60 6.51 1.80
CA MET A 86 -3.76 5.27 2.56
C MET A 86 -5.21 4.99 2.97
N TYR A 87 -6.13 5.94 2.78
CA TYR A 87 -7.54 5.80 3.14
C TYR A 87 -8.29 4.86 2.17
N GLY A 88 -8.07 3.55 2.32
CA GLY A 88 -8.86 2.54 1.62
C GLY A 88 -8.36 1.10 1.77
N PHE A 89 -9.29 0.15 1.67
CA PHE A 89 -9.07 -1.29 1.85
C PHE A 89 -8.50 -2.02 0.62
N ALA A 90 -7.67 -1.35 -0.18
CA ALA A 90 -7.01 -1.99 -1.33
C ALA A 90 -5.71 -2.67 -0.87
N ASN A 91 -5.83 -3.90 -0.38
CA ASN A 91 -4.76 -4.77 0.09
C ASN A 91 -5.14 -6.27 -0.10
N PHE A 92 -4.18 -7.18 0.09
CA PHE A 92 -4.42 -8.62 -0.11
C PHE A 92 -5.40 -9.25 0.89
N GLY A 93 -5.45 -8.76 2.12
CA GLY A 93 -6.39 -9.25 3.14
C GLY A 93 -7.83 -8.95 2.75
N SER A 94 -8.10 -7.70 2.35
CA SER A 94 -9.40 -7.24 1.88
C SER A 94 -9.83 -7.90 0.58
N LEU A 95 -8.89 -8.25 -0.31
CA LEU A 95 -9.20 -9.08 -1.48
C LEU A 95 -9.75 -10.46 -1.07
N GLY A 96 -9.14 -11.09 -0.07
CA GLY A 96 -9.63 -12.37 0.47
C GLY A 96 -11.06 -12.25 1.01
N ILE A 97 -11.35 -11.17 1.74
CA ILE A 97 -12.69 -10.86 2.26
C ILE A 97 -13.68 -10.67 1.10
N LEU A 98 -13.31 -9.91 0.07
CA LEU A 98 -14.17 -9.64 -1.08
C LEU A 98 -14.46 -10.92 -1.89
N VAL A 99 -13.45 -11.74 -2.17
CA VAL A 99 -13.62 -13.01 -2.90
C VAL A 99 -14.45 -14.00 -2.09
N GLY A 100 -14.22 -14.07 -0.78
CA GLY A 100 -15.01 -14.92 0.13
C GLY A 100 -16.46 -14.47 0.22
N GLY A 101 -16.70 -13.19 0.51
CA GLY A 101 -18.05 -12.65 0.69
C GLY A 101 -18.85 -12.57 -0.62
N MET A 102 -18.29 -12.02 -1.69
CA MET A 102 -19.02 -11.96 -2.96
C MET A 102 -19.15 -13.33 -3.61
N GLY A 103 -18.16 -14.21 -3.43
CA GLY A 103 -18.21 -15.57 -3.95
C GLY A 103 -19.29 -16.42 -3.28
N THR A 104 -19.66 -16.15 -2.02
CA THR A 104 -20.78 -16.83 -1.35
C THR A 104 -22.13 -16.19 -1.69
N MET A 105 -22.17 -14.87 -1.91
CA MET A 105 -23.40 -14.16 -2.32
C MET A 105 -23.80 -14.42 -3.77
N ALA A 106 -22.84 -14.60 -4.68
CA ALA A 106 -23.04 -14.83 -6.10
C ALA A 106 -22.15 -16.00 -6.61
N PRO A 107 -22.43 -17.24 -6.19
CA PRO A 107 -21.58 -18.40 -6.49
C PRO A 107 -21.39 -18.65 -7.99
N GLU A 108 -22.41 -18.35 -8.81
CA GLU A 108 -22.37 -18.45 -10.27
C GLU A 108 -21.37 -17.47 -10.92
N ARG A 109 -21.01 -16.38 -10.23
CA ARG A 109 -20.04 -15.36 -10.70
C ARG A 109 -18.67 -15.50 -10.06
N ARG A 110 -18.42 -16.56 -9.27
CA ARG A 110 -17.15 -16.73 -8.53
C ARG A 110 -15.91 -16.64 -9.42
N ASN A 111 -15.96 -17.21 -10.62
CA ASN A 111 -14.83 -17.16 -11.57
C ASN A 111 -14.52 -15.73 -12.02
N GLU A 112 -15.56 -14.92 -12.26
CA GLU A 112 -15.42 -13.51 -12.63
C GLU A 112 -14.83 -12.69 -11.47
N ILE A 113 -15.34 -12.91 -10.25
CA ILE A 113 -14.88 -12.24 -9.02
C ILE A 113 -13.40 -12.51 -8.79
N VAL A 114 -12.97 -13.78 -8.89
CA VAL A 114 -11.57 -14.16 -8.74
C VAL A 114 -10.70 -13.56 -9.85
N ALA A 115 -11.16 -13.57 -11.10
CA ALA A 115 -10.43 -13.01 -12.23
C ALA A 115 -10.21 -11.48 -12.11
N LEU A 116 -11.15 -10.77 -11.50
CA LEU A 116 -11.06 -9.32 -11.26
C LEU A 116 -10.30 -8.96 -9.98
N GLY A 117 -10.02 -9.92 -9.11
CA GLY A 117 -9.46 -9.68 -7.78
C GLY A 117 -8.15 -8.88 -7.76
N MET A 118 -7.16 -9.25 -8.56
CA MET A 118 -5.91 -8.50 -8.62
C MET A 118 -6.10 -7.11 -9.25
N ARG A 119 -7.01 -6.98 -10.22
CA ARG A 119 -7.32 -5.69 -10.85
C ARG A 119 -7.99 -4.74 -9.85
N SER A 120 -8.80 -5.26 -8.92
CA SER A 120 -9.46 -4.43 -7.90
C SER A 120 -8.47 -3.82 -6.90
N ILE A 121 -7.39 -4.52 -6.55
CA ILE A 121 -6.31 -3.95 -5.71
C ILE A 121 -5.64 -2.79 -6.44
N VAL A 122 -5.29 -2.97 -7.72
CA VAL A 122 -4.64 -1.92 -8.52
C VAL A 122 -5.57 -0.72 -8.69
N SER A 123 -6.81 -0.93 -9.12
CA SER A 123 -7.76 0.17 -9.32
C SER A 123 -8.11 0.88 -8.02
N GLY A 124 -8.29 0.14 -6.92
CA GLY A 124 -8.55 0.72 -5.60
C GLY A 124 -7.36 1.53 -5.08
N THR A 125 -6.13 1.07 -5.32
CA THR A 125 -4.93 1.81 -4.94
C THR A 125 -4.75 3.08 -5.76
N LEU A 126 -4.99 3.03 -7.07
CA LEU A 126 -4.97 4.22 -7.92
C LEU A 126 -6.05 5.24 -7.51
N ALA A 127 -7.22 4.77 -7.12
CA ALA A 127 -8.29 5.64 -6.62
C ALA A 127 -7.86 6.39 -5.36
N THR A 128 -7.25 5.72 -4.37
CA THR A 128 -6.79 6.41 -3.16
C THR A 128 -5.59 7.32 -3.41
N LEU A 129 -4.65 6.89 -4.27
CA LEU A 129 -3.54 7.74 -4.72
C LEU A 129 -4.05 9.03 -5.39
N MET A 130 -5.11 8.94 -6.19
CA MET A 130 -5.74 10.11 -6.82
C MET A 130 -6.34 11.06 -5.77
N ILE A 131 -7.01 10.53 -4.74
CA ILE A 131 -7.52 11.36 -3.63
C ILE A 131 -6.35 12.05 -2.91
N GLY A 132 -5.25 11.35 -2.67
CA GLY A 132 -4.02 11.92 -2.11
C GLY A 132 -3.43 13.03 -3.00
N ALA A 133 -3.39 12.83 -4.31
CA ALA A 133 -2.92 13.83 -5.26
C ALA A 133 -3.81 15.09 -5.23
N VAL A 134 -5.14 14.91 -5.22
CA VAL A 134 -6.09 16.02 -5.11
C VAL A 134 -5.89 16.77 -3.80
N ALA A 135 -5.72 16.07 -2.67
CA ALA A 135 -5.40 16.72 -1.40
C ALA A 135 -4.10 17.54 -1.49
N GLY A 136 -3.07 17.01 -2.14
CA GLY A 136 -1.80 17.72 -2.35
C GLY A 136 -1.88 18.96 -3.25
N ILE A 137 -2.92 19.11 -4.07
CA ILE A 137 -3.13 20.32 -4.88
C ILE A 137 -3.68 21.49 -4.04
N PHE A 138 -4.46 21.19 -3.00
CA PHE A 138 -5.15 22.20 -2.17
C PHE A 138 -4.37 22.58 -0.91
N LEU A 139 -3.13 22.10 -0.75
CA LEU A 139 -2.24 22.29 0.40
C LEU A 139 -0.94 22.97 -0.05
#